data_AF-A0A9P4MKF5-F1
#
_entry.id   AF-A0A9P4MKF5-F1
#
_cell.length_a   1.000
_cell.length_b   1.000
_cell.length_c   1.000
_cell.angle_alpha   90.00
_cell.angle_beta   90.00
_cell.angle_gamma   90.00
#
_symmetry.space_group_name_H-M   'P 1'
#
loop_
_entity.id
_entity.type
_entity.pdbx_description
1 polymer ?
#
loop_
_entity_poly.entity_id
_entity_poly.type
_entity_poly.pdbx_seq_one_letter_code
_entity_poly.pdbx_strand_id
1 'polypeptide(L)'
;MKSFINTAVLALCLFITNAVADVTVPNTEQCWNLRNVMSNFRFHFTHPISFCQFYLSNPRTTTPVSVFPAPLLTDACACYLVQQSADIPSYSDKFGPETTPQCNQQYFGTIASEFANQTALCEFMAFIPQAHSPVRSLTAGEVTQGCACLREGNNGWKLSITDHPDMILDTPAAIGNIMTAPPATTLVTVTSSAAAAATNS
;
A
#
# COMPACT_ATOMS: atom_id res chain seq x y z
N MET A 1 -14.41 -14.94 -68.18
CA MET A 1 -13.33 -15.18 -67.20
C MET A 1 -13.65 -14.40 -65.95
N LYS A 2 -13.63 -15.08 -64.80
CA LYS A 2 -14.02 -14.61 -63.47
C LYS A 2 -13.02 -13.57 -62.97
N SER A 3 -13.50 -12.50 -62.32
CA SER A 3 -12.68 -11.78 -61.35
C SER A 3 -13.57 -11.26 -60.22
N PHE A 4 -13.46 -11.94 -59.08
CA PHE A 4 -14.07 -11.54 -57.80
C PHE A 4 -13.08 -10.59 -57.12
N ILE A 5 -13.49 -9.34 -56.87
CA ILE A 5 -12.73 -8.43 -56.01
C ILE A 5 -13.37 -8.46 -54.63
N ASN A 6 -12.64 -9.09 -53.73
CA ASN A 6 -12.89 -9.28 -52.33
C ASN A 6 -12.08 -8.20 -51.60
N THR A 7 -12.71 -7.24 -50.93
CA THR A 7 -11.99 -6.23 -50.13
C THR A 7 -12.65 -6.04 -48.77
N ALA A 8 -12.26 -6.95 -47.88
CA ALA A 8 -11.88 -6.71 -46.48
C ALA A 8 -12.47 -5.46 -45.80
N VAL A 9 -13.51 -5.71 -45.01
CA VAL A 9 -13.91 -4.86 -43.88
C VAL A 9 -12.78 -4.90 -42.86
N LEU A 10 -11.91 -3.88 -42.87
CA LEU A 10 -10.86 -3.71 -41.85
C LEU A 10 -11.49 -3.06 -40.61
N ALA A 11 -12.16 -3.87 -39.79
CA ALA A 11 -12.62 -3.47 -38.46
C ALA A 11 -11.41 -3.36 -37.52
N LEU A 12 -10.90 -2.13 -37.38
CA LEU A 12 -9.88 -1.77 -36.40
C LEU A 12 -10.52 -1.80 -35.00
N CYS A 13 -10.60 -2.98 -34.37
CA CYS A 13 -10.92 -3.11 -32.96
C CYS A 13 -9.74 -2.57 -32.13
N LEU A 14 -9.78 -1.28 -31.78
CA LEU A 14 -9.01 -0.70 -30.71
C LEU A 14 -9.45 -1.35 -29.38
N PHE A 15 -8.78 -2.42 -28.98
CA PHE A 15 -8.88 -2.93 -27.62
C PHE A 15 -8.17 -1.95 -26.69
N ILE A 16 -8.93 -1.01 -26.12
CA ILE A 16 -8.49 -0.25 -24.95
C ILE A 16 -8.51 -1.23 -23.78
N THR A 17 -7.41 -1.98 -23.59
CA THR A 17 -7.23 -2.77 -22.38
C THR A 17 -6.94 -1.78 -21.26
N ASN A 18 -7.90 -1.60 -20.36
CA ASN A 18 -7.65 -0.96 -19.08
C ASN A 18 -6.67 -1.85 -18.31
N ALA A 19 -5.37 -1.53 -18.40
CA ALA A 19 -4.38 -2.16 -17.56
C ALA A 19 -4.66 -1.70 -16.12
N VAL A 20 -5.14 -2.61 -15.28
CA VAL A 20 -5.10 -2.41 -13.84
C VAL A 20 -3.62 -2.36 -13.49
N ALA A 21 -3.14 -1.24 -12.95
CA ALA A 21 -1.75 -1.16 -12.52
C ALA A 21 -1.54 -2.23 -11.44
N ASP A 22 -0.56 -3.11 -11.58
CA ASP A 22 -0.18 -4.04 -10.52
C ASP A 22 0.83 -3.38 -9.57
N VAL A 23 1.00 -3.94 -8.38
CA VAL A 23 2.07 -3.55 -7.45
C VAL A 23 3.41 -3.70 -8.16
N THR A 24 4.10 -2.59 -8.38
CA THR A 24 5.48 -2.63 -8.88
C THR A 24 6.41 -3.02 -7.75
N VAL A 25 7.11 -4.14 -7.92
CA VAL A 25 8.10 -4.61 -6.95
C VAL A 25 9.44 -3.93 -7.22
N PRO A 26 10.06 -3.27 -6.24
CA PRO A 26 11.41 -2.72 -6.40
C PRO A 26 12.43 -3.82 -6.73
N ASN A 27 13.50 -3.46 -7.43
CA ASN A 27 14.58 -4.40 -7.72
C ASN A 27 15.37 -4.77 -6.45
N THR A 28 16.27 -5.76 -6.57
CA THR A 28 17.05 -6.27 -5.44
C THR A 28 17.87 -5.19 -4.72
N GLU A 29 18.48 -4.25 -5.45
CA GLU A 29 19.27 -3.17 -4.87
C GLU A 29 18.38 -2.18 -4.09
N GLN A 30 17.24 -1.82 -4.66
CA GLN A 30 16.25 -0.96 -3.99
C GLN A 30 15.75 -1.63 -2.70
N CYS A 31 15.40 -2.92 -2.75
CA CYS A 31 14.99 -3.66 -1.56
C CYS A 31 16.11 -3.76 -0.51
N TRP A 32 17.37 -3.89 -0.92
CA TRP A 32 18.51 -3.88 -0.01
C TRP A 32 18.66 -2.55 0.74
N ASN A 33 18.40 -1.43 0.07
CA ASN A 33 18.44 -0.09 0.67
C ASN A 33 17.30 0.14 1.68
N LEU A 34 16.20 -0.62 1.57
CA LEU A 34 15.05 -0.54 2.48
C LEU A 34 15.14 -1.48 3.69
N ARG A 35 16.22 -2.26 3.84
CA ARG A 35 16.36 -3.27 4.90
C ARG A 35 16.15 -2.73 6.32
N ASN A 36 16.60 -1.49 6.59
CA ASN A 36 16.43 -0.85 7.89
C ASN A 36 14.99 -0.38 8.11
N VAL A 37 14.27 0.02 7.06
CA VAL A 37 12.85 0.35 7.17
C VAL A 37 12.06 -0.90 7.52
N MET A 38 12.31 -1.99 6.79
CA MET A 38 11.66 -3.28 6.99
C MET A 38 11.95 -3.89 8.37
N SER A 39 13.18 -3.75 8.90
CA SER A 39 13.53 -4.25 10.23
C SER A 39 12.75 -3.54 11.35
N ASN A 40 12.23 -2.33 11.09
CA ASN A 40 11.46 -1.56 12.06
C ASN A 40 9.95 -1.82 12.02
N PHE A 41 9.45 -2.62 11.07
CA PHE A 41 8.01 -2.90 10.94
C PHE A 41 7.35 -3.41 12.22
N ARG A 42 8.05 -4.26 12.97
CA ARG A 42 7.54 -4.84 14.23
C ARG A 42 7.33 -3.81 15.34
N PHE A 43 7.93 -2.62 15.24
CA PHE A 43 7.67 -1.52 16.18
C PHE A 43 6.35 -0.78 15.90
N HIS A 44 5.77 -0.98 14.71
CA HIS A 44 4.56 -0.27 14.29
C HIS A 44 3.34 -1.18 14.25
N PHE A 45 3.53 -2.44 13.88
CA PHE A 45 2.46 -3.42 13.79
C PHE A 45 2.94 -4.84 14.11
N THR A 46 2.11 -5.58 14.83
CA THR A 46 2.41 -6.92 15.33
C THR A 46 2.54 -7.94 14.19
N HIS A 47 1.79 -7.76 13.09
CA HIS A 47 1.78 -8.68 11.94
C HIS A 47 2.13 -8.00 10.61
N PRO A 48 3.43 -7.83 10.29
CA PRO A 48 3.90 -7.17 9.07
C PRO A 48 3.44 -7.75 7.75
N ILE A 49 3.37 -9.08 7.63
CA ILE A 49 2.91 -9.72 6.38
C ILE A 49 1.46 -9.31 6.12
N SER A 50 0.58 -9.48 7.11
CA SER A 50 -0.83 -9.12 7.00
C SER A 50 -1.04 -7.64 6.74
N PHE A 51 -0.31 -6.78 7.45
CA PHE A 51 -0.36 -5.34 7.22
C PHE A 51 0.07 -4.98 5.78
N CYS A 52 1.19 -5.53 5.31
CA CYS A 52 1.69 -5.23 3.96
C CYS A 52 0.76 -5.75 2.86
N GLN A 53 0.18 -6.94 3.02
CA GLN A 53 -0.85 -7.42 2.09
C GLN A 53 -2.07 -6.50 2.09
N PHE A 54 -2.53 -6.04 3.25
CA PHE A 54 -3.61 -5.06 3.33
C PHE A 54 -3.22 -3.74 2.65
N TYR A 55 -2.05 -3.19 2.98
CA TYR A 55 -1.63 -1.87 2.54
C TYR A 55 -1.46 -1.84 1.01
N LEU A 56 -0.88 -2.90 0.44
CA LEU A 56 -0.67 -3.08 -0.99
C LEU A 56 -1.90 -3.54 -1.77
N SER A 57 -3.00 -3.90 -1.11
CA SER A 57 -4.24 -4.30 -1.81
C SER A 57 -4.89 -3.16 -2.60
N ASN A 58 -4.48 -1.92 -2.38
CA ASN A 58 -4.99 -0.72 -3.03
C ASN A 58 -3.81 0.24 -3.28
N PRO A 59 -3.86 1.09 -4.32
CA PRO A 59 -2.93 2.20 -4.44
C PRO A 59 -3.12 3.18 -3.27
N ARG A 60 -2.01 3.56 -2.61
CA ARG A 60 -2.02 4.43 -1.43
C ARG A 60 -1.24 5.70 -1.65
N THR A 61 -1.82 6.82 -1.24
CA THR A 61 -1.14 8.13 -1.13
C THR A 61 -0.96 8.58 0.32
N THR A 62 -1.57 7.85 1.27
CA THR A 62 -1.49 8.11 2.72
C THR A 62 -1.09 6.83 3.45
N THR A 63 -0.70 6.97 4.71
CA THR A 63 -0.15 5.88 5.53
C THR A 63 -0.60 6.04 6.99
N PRO A 64 -0.95 4.94 7.69
CA PRO A 64 -1.18 4.97 9.14
C PRO A 64 0.13 4.98 9.95
N VAL A 65 1.29 4.88 9.30
CA VAL A 65 2.62 4.88 9.95
C VAL A 65 3.36 6.15 9.59
N SER A 66 3.20 7.20 10.42
CA SER A 66 3.67 8.56 10.14
C SER A 66 5.19 8.68 9.90
N VAL A 67 5.99 7.75 10.44
CA VAL A 67 7.45 7.71 10.24
C VAL A 67 7.82 7.34 8.80
N PHE A 68 6.93 6.65 8.07
CA PHE A 68 7.18 6.20 6.70
C PHE A 68 6.21 6.89 5.73
N PRO A 69 6.69 7.75 4.80
CA PRO A 69 5.81 8.31 3.78
C PRO A 69 5.25 7.18 2.89
N ALA A 70 4.06 7.41 2.32
CA ALA A 70 3.31 6.37 1.61
C ALA A 70 4.11 5.64 0.51
N PRO A 71 4.89 6.31 -0.37
CA PRO A 71 5.72 5.62 -1.36
C PRO A 71 6.79 4.73 -0.75
N LEU A 72 7.45 5.21 0.31
CA LEU A 72 8.47 4.44 1.03
C LEU A 72 7.86 3.19 1.66
N LEU A 73 6.67 3.31 2.27
CA LEU A 73 5.98 2.18 2.88
C LEU A 73 5.49 1.17 1.82
N THR A 74 5.03 1.64 0.66
CA THR A 74 4.65 0.77 -0.48
C THR A 74 5.84 -0.07 -0.92
N ASP A 75 6.98 0.56 -1.22
CA ASP A 75 8.18 -0.14 -1.68
C ASP A 75 8.71 -1.10 -0.62
N ALA A 76 8.76 -0.65 0.64
CA ALA A 76 9.23 -1.47 1.75
C ALA A 76 8.31 -2.67 1.98
N CYS A 77 6.99 -2.52 1.88
CA CYS A 77 6.06 -3.63 1.99
C CYS A 77 6.19 -4.62 0.84
N ALA A 78 6.37 -4.15 -0.41
CA ALA A 78 6.55 -5.03 -1.56
C ALA A 78 7.82 -5.87 -1.38
N CYS A 79 8.94 -5.22 -1.03
CA CYS A 79 10.20 -5.89 -0.72
C CYS A 79 10.07 -6.87 0.45
N TYR A 80 9.34 -6.50 1.51
CA TYR A 80 9.15 -7.35 2.68
C TYR A 80 8.41 -8.63 2.33
N LEU A 81 7.33 -8.55 1.55
CA LEU A 81 6.58 -9.75 1.12
C LEU A 81 7.44 -10.67 0.26
N VAL A 82 8.24 -10.14 -0.67
CA VAL A 82 9.21 -10.94 -1.44
C VAL A 82 10.20 -11.65 -0.52
N GLN A 83 10.81 -10.94 0.43
CA GLN A 83 11.77 -11.53 1.37
C GLN A 83 11.15 -12.63 2.24
N GLN A 84 9.88 -12.47 2.62
CA GLN A 84 9.14 -13.47 3.38
C GLN A 84 8.57 -14.60 2.52
N SER A 85 8.79 -14.60 1.20
CA SER A 85 8.16 -15.53 0.25
C SER A 85 6.63 -15.54 0.38
N ALA A 86 6.05 -14.37 0.65
CA ALA A 86 4.62 -14.16 0.79
C ALA A 86 4.03 -13.55 -0.49
N ASP A 87 2.74 -13.82 -0.73
CA ASP A 87 2.05 -13.31 -1.91
C ASP A 87 1.92 -11.78 -1.86
N ILE A 88 2.25 -11.15 -2.98
CA ILE A 88 1.97 -9.74 -3.23
C ILE A 88 0.57 -9.67 -3.84
N PRO A 89 -0.36 -8.94 -3.22
CA PRO A 89 -1.72 -8.81 -3.74
C PRO A 89 -1.71 -8.00 -5.04
N SER A 90 -2.58 -8.37 -5.98
CA SER A 90 -3.00 -7.44 -7.02
C SER A 90 -3.90 -6.36 -6.41
N TYR A 91 -3.93 -5.18 -7.04
CA TYR A 91 -4.84 -4.13 -6.63
C TYR A 91 -6.30 -4.56 -6.78
N SER A 92 -7.10 -4.13 -5.82
CA SER A 92 -8.52 -4.31 -5.79
C SER A 92 -9.18 -2.95 -5.95
N ASP A 93 -10.06 -2.81 -6.94
CA ASP A 93 -10.92 -1.63 -7.08
C ASP A 93 -12.15 -1.69 -6.15
N LYS A 94 -12.18 -2.66 -5.22
CA LYS A 94 -13.30 -2.85 -4.30
C LYS A 94 -13.13 -1.95 -3.09
N PHE A 95 -14.08 -1.03 -2.95
CA PHE A 95 -14.25 -0.26 -1.74
C PHE A 95 -15.10 -1.03 -0.72
N GLY A 96 -14.88 -0.73 0.55
CA GLY A 96 -15.74 -1.19 1.63
C GLY A 96 -17.12 -0.52 1.56
N PRO A 97 -18.12 -1.05 2.28
CA PRO A 97 -19.41 -0.38 2.40
C PRO A 97 -19.27 0.97 3.11
N GLU A 98 -19.94 1.98 2.57
CA GLU A 98 -20.08 3.31 3.19
C GLU A 98 -21.16 3.26 4.27
N THR A 99 -20.79 2.83 5.46
CA THR A 99 -21.69 2.84 6.63
C THR A 99 -21.03 3.58 7.78
N THR A 100 -21.80 4.35 8.54
CA THR A 100 -21.31 4.91 9.80
C THR A 100 -21.20 3.79 10.83
N PRO A 101 -19.98 3.39 11.24
CA PRO A 101 -19.80 2.33 12.21
C PRO A 101 -20.32 2.78 13.58
N GLN A 102 -20.96 1.86 14.30
CA GLN A 102 -21.24 2.03 15.73
C GLN A 102 -20.05 1.55 16.55
N CYS A 103 -19.75 2.21 17.67
CA CYS A 103 -18.69 1.74 18.57
C CYS A 103 -18.95 0.30 19.04
N ASN A 104 -17.94 -0.55 18.86
CA ASN A 104 -17.84 -1.84 19.51
C ASN A 104 -16.48 -2.00 20.21
N GLN A 105 -16.49 -1.87 21.54
CA GLN A 105 -15.27 -1.92 22.36
C GLN A 105 -14.52 -3.26 22.29
N GLN A 106 -15.20 -4.36 21.93
CA GLN A 106 -14.57 -5.67 21.80
C GLN A 106 -13.45 -5.65 20.76
N TYR A 107 -13.67 -4.95 19.64
CA TYR A 107 -12.68 -4.87 18.55
C TYR A 107 -11.55 -3.89 18.84
N PHE A 108 -11.81 -2.86 19.67
CA PHE A 108 -10.80 -1.87 20.02
C PHE A 108 -9.59 -2.49 20.74
N GLY A 109 -9.83 -3.41 21.67
CA GLY A 109 -8.74 -4.12 22.38
C GLY A 109 -7.82 -4.89 21.42
N THR A 110 -8.40 -5.55 20.41
CA THR A 110 -7.62 -6.25 19.37
C THR A 110 -6.81 -5.26 18.53
N ILE A 111 -7.40 -4.14 18.11
CA ILE A 111 -6.69 -3.10 17.33
C ILE A 111 -5.49 -2.56 18.12
N ALA A 112 -5.68 -2.25 19.41
CA ALA A 112 -4.62 -1.75 20.28
C ALA A 112 -3.47 -2.75 20.47
N SER A 113 -3.74 -4.06 20.40
CA SER A 113 -2.69 -5.10 20.45
C SER A 113 -1.95 -5.32 19.13
N GLU A 114 -2.49 -4.81 18.03
CA GLU A 114 -2.00 -5.06 16.68
C GLU A 114 -1.18 -3.88 16.14
N PHE A 115 -1.46 -2.67 16.60
CA PHE A 115 -0.85 -1.43 16.10
C PHE A 115 -0.38 -0.56 17.25
N ALA A 116 0.89 -0.14 17.19
CA ALA A 116 1.46 0.76 18.20
C ALA A 116 0.79 2.15 18.20
N ASN A 117 0.25 2.57 17.06
CA ASN A 117 -0.51 3.81 16.93
C ASN A 117 -1.92 3.53 16.42
N GLN A 118 -2.79 3.04 17.31
CA GLN A 118 -4.19 2.76 16.97
C GLN A 118 -4.95 3.97 16.43
N THR A 119 -4.62 5.18 16.89
CA THR A 119 -5.25 6.41 16.42
C THR A 119 -4.99 6.63 14.93
N ALA A 120 -3.72 6.59 14.51
CA ALA A 120 -3.37 6.84 13.12
C ALA A 120 -3.96 5.76 12.19
N LEU A 121 -4.04 4.50 12.66
CA LEU A 121 -4.77 3.47 11.95
C LEU A 121 -6.25 3.81 11.79
N CYS A 122 -6.90 4.25 12.86
CA CYS A 122 -8.31 4.57 12.85
C CYS A 122 -8.66 5.78 11.97
N GLU A 123 -7.80 6.80 11.96
CA GLU A 123 -7.91 7.92 11.02
C GLU A 123 -7.76 7.45 9.57
N PHE A 124 -6.77 6.59 9.33
CA PHE A 124 -6.54 6.00 8.01
C PHE A 124 -7.74 5.17 7.52
N MET A 125 -8.32 4.33 8.37
CA MET A 125 -9.49 3.51 8.06
C MET A 125 -10.78 4.34 7.88
N ALA A 126 -10.85 5.52 8.49
CA ALA A 126 -11.99 6.43 8.36
C ALA A 126 -11.95 7.29 7.08
N PHE A 127 -10.78 7.45 6.46
CA PHE A 127 -10.61 8.33 5.31
C PHE A 127 -11.28 7.79 4.03
N ILE A 128 -11.10 6.49 3.74
CA ILE A 128 -11.71 5.80 2.60
C ILE A 128 -12.23 4.45 3.08
N PRO A 129 -13.48 4.04 2.74
CA PRO A 129 -14.01 2.71 3.04
C PRO A 129 -13.10 1.60 2.50
N GLN A 130 -12.62 0.74 3.39
CA GLN A 130 -11.72 -0.36 3.03
C GLN A 130 -12.49 -1.66 2.88
N ALA A 131 -12.23 -2.42 1.80
CA ALA A 131 -12.77 -3.76 1.64
C ALA A 131 -11.98 -4.82 2.44
N HIS A 132 -10.71 -4.54 2.74
CA HIS A 132 -9.80 -5.45 3.44
C HIS A 132 -9.42 -4.91 4.81
N SER A 133 -9.00 -5.81 5.69
CA SER A 133 -8.63 -5.46 7.06
C SER A 133 -7.11 -5.41 7.24
N PRO A 134 -6.58 -4.40 7.95
CA PRO A 134 -5.19 -4.39 8.42
C PRO A 134 -4.95 -5.37 9.60
N VAL A 135 -6.01 -5.80 10.28
CA VAL A 135 -5.96 -6.70 11.44
C VAL A 135 -6.39 -8.10 11.00
N ARG A 136 -5.49 -9.08 11.06
CA ARG A 136 -5.73 -10.45 10.55
C ARG A 136 -6.94 -11.17 11.17
N SER A 137 -7.31 -10.81 12.39
CA SER A 137 -8.41 -11.45 13.15
C SER A 137 -9.74 -10.72 13.03
N LEU A 138 -9.78 -9.58 12.33
CA LEU A 138 -10.96 -8.75 12.18
C LEU A 138 -11.24 -8.48 10.70
N THR A 139 -12.50 -8.26 10.36
CA THR A 139 -12.90 -7.68 9.07
C THR A 139 -12.71 -6.16 9.07
N ALA A 140 -12.72 -5.52 7.90
CA ALA A 140 -12.64 -4.06 7.81
C ALA A 140 -13.80 -3.36 8.55
N GLY A 141 -14.99 -3.96 8.53
CA GLY A 141 -16.16 -3.50 9.28
C GLY A 141 -15.94 -3.56 10.80
N GLU A 142 -15.33 -4.64 11.30
CA GLU A 142 -15.03 -4.77 12.73
C GLU A 142 -13.91 -3.81 13.16
N VAL A 143 -12.89 -3.59 12.33
CA VAL A 143 -11.86 -2.57 12.58
C VAL A 143 -12.48 -1.18 12.66
N THR A 144 -13.36 -0.82 11.72
CA THR A 144 -14.04 0.48 11.74
C THR A 144 -15.00 0.64 12.92
N GLN A 145 -15.68 -0.43 13.37
CA GLN A 145 -16.47 -0.44 14.61
C GLN A 145 -15.60 -0.25 15.86
N GLY A 146 -14.45 -0.91 15.94
CA GLY A 146 -13.49 -0.68 17.03
C GLY A 146 -12.95 0.75 17.04
N CYS A 147 -12.65 1.29 15.86
CA CYS A 147 -12.21 2.68 15.69
C CYS A 147 -13.28 3.72 16.00
N ALA A 148 -14.57 3.41 15.82
CA ALA A 148 -15.67 4.30 16.17
C ALA A 148 -15.68 4.65 17.67
N CYS A 149 -15.20 3.74 18.52
CA CYS A 149 -15.08 3.99 19.96
C CYS A 149 -14.11 5.11 20.32
N LEU A 150 -13.04 5.32 19.53
CA LEU A 150 -12.12 6.45 19.72
C LEU A 150 -12.78 7.80 19.41
N ARG A 151 -13.79 7.80 18.53
CA ARG A 151 -14.51 9.01 18.12
C ARG A 151 -15.63 9.37 19.11
N GLU A 152 -16.33 8.36 19.62
CA GLU A 152 -17.44 8.54 20.57
C GLU A 152 -16.98 8.88 21.99
N GLY A 153 -15.75 8.50 22.37
CA GLY A 153 -15.15 8.89 23.66
C GLY A 153 -14.71 10.35 23.77
N ASN A 154 -14.84 11.16 22.70
CA ASN A 154 -14.18 12.47 22.61
C ASN A 154 -15.13 13.70 22.61
N ASN A 155 -15.54 14.09 23.82
CA ASN A 155 -15.44 15.50 24.22
C ASN A 155 -13.99 15.90 24.60
N GLY A 156 -12.99 15.05 24.34
CA GLY A 156 -11.58 15.36 24.62
C GLY A 156 -10.76 14.08 24.81
N TRP A 157 -9.72 13.96 23.98
CA TRP A 157 -8.78 12.86 23.92
C TRP A 157 -8.19 12.57 25.30
N LYS A 158 -8.57 11.44 25.92
CA LYS A 158 -7.83 10.82 27.01
C LYS A 158 -7.55 9.35 26.71
N LEU A 159 -6.48 9.13 25.94
CA LEU A 159 -5.73 7.89 26.05
C LEU A 159 -5.03 7.92 27.42
N SER A 160 -5.38 6.98 28.29
CA SER A 160 -4.61 6.71 29.51
C SER A 160 -3.28 6.07 29.09
N ILE A 161 -2.25 6.91 28.93
CA ILE A 161 -0.85 6.47 28.78
C ILE A 161 -0.35 6.05 30.17
N THR A 162 -0.92 4.99 30.75
CA THR A 162 -0.48 4.52 32.09
C THR A 162 -0.37 3.01 32.23
N ASP A 163 -0.82 2.20 31.24
CA ASP A 163 -0.74 0.73 31.33
C ASP A 163 0.28 0.07 30.36
N HIS A 164 1.27 0.83 29.88
CA HIS A 164 2.50 0.22 29.36
C HIS A 164 3.71 0.95 29.96
N PRO A 165 4.43 0.33 30.92
CA PRO A 165 5.77 0.80 31.25
C PRO A 165 6.65 0.51 30.03
N ASP A 166 7.56 1.42 29.73
CA ASP A 166 8.58 1.33 28.68
C ASP A 166 8.16 1.75 27.27
N MET A 167 7.87 3.04 27.11
CA MET A 167 8.46 3.82 26.01
C MET A 167 8.62 5.28 26.44
N ILE A 168 9.77 5.58 27.03
CA ILE A 168 10.25 6.94 27.23
C ILE A 168 10.49 7.52 25.83
N LEU A 169 9.74 8.56 25.50
CA LEU A 169 9.96 9.41 24.33
C LEU A 169 11.17 10.32 24.61
N ASP A 170 12.38 9.78 24.49
CA ASP A 170 13.54 10.63 24.25
C ASP A 170 13.44 11.12 22.81
N THR A 171 13.15 12.41 22.68
CA THR A 171 13.14 13.14 21.41
C THR A 171 14.59 13.46 21.02
N PRO A 172 15.17 12.89 19.96
CA PRO A 172 16.40 13.43 19.41
C PRO A 172 16.06 14.62 18.53
N ALA A 173 16.77 15.71 18.79
CA ALA A 173 16.74 16.94 18.01
C ALA A 173 17.02 16.69 16.51
N ALA A 174 16.32 17.47 15.68
CA ALA A 174 16.71 17.96 14.35
C ALA A 174 17.66 17.09 13.51
N ILE A 175 17.10 16.38 12.52
CA ILE A 175 17.86 16.02 11.31
C ILE A 175 17.58 17.12 10.28
N GLY A 176 18.56 17.99 10.11
CA GLY A 176 18.52 19.07 9.13
C GLY A 176 18.48 18.54 7.69
N ASN A 177 17.76 19.31 6.87
CA ASN A 177 17.84 19.42 5.41
C ASN A 177 18.78 18.48 4.66
N ILE A 178 18.20 17.53 3.93
CA ILE A 178 18.74 17.07 2.64
C ILE A 178 17.59 16.97 1.63
N MET A 179 17.18 18.13 1.11
CA MET A 179 16.55 18.21 -0.22
C MET A 179 17.60 18.78 -1.17
N THR A 180 18.30 17.89 -1.86
CA THR A 180 19.01 18.25 -3.09
C THR A 180 18.20 17.66 -4.24
N ALA A 181 17.73 18.53 -5.12
CA ALA A 181 16.92 18.16 -6.29
C ALA A 181 17.69 17.18 -7.21
N PRO A 182 17.01 16.21 -7.85
CA PRO A 182 17.64 15.35 -8.83
C PRO A 182 17.98 16.13 -10.12
N PRO A 183 19.12 15.85 -10.79
CA PRO A 183 19.43 16.43 -12.09
C PRO A 183 18.53 15.83 -13.18
N ALA A 184 18.14 16.68 -14.14
CA ALA A 184 17.35 16.32 -15.31
C ALA A 184 18.00 15.16 -16.09
N THR A 185 17.25 14.08 -16.29
CA THR A 185 17.70 12.90 -17.03
C THR A 185 17.46 13.11 -18.53
N THR A 186 18.54 13.08 -19.31
CA THR A 186 18.52 13.09 -20.78
C THR A 186 17.93 11.78 -21.31
N LEU A 187 16.86 11.85 -22.09
CA LEU A 187 16.33 10.68 -22.81
C LEU A 187 17.34 10.21 -23.87
N VAL A 188 17.74 8.94 -23.80
CA VAL A 188 18.44 8.26 -24.89
C VAL A 188 17.42 7.42 -25.66
N THR A 189 17.11 7.85 -26.88
CA THR A 189 16.28 7.10 -27.83
C THR A 189 17.08 5.93 -28.40
N VAL A 190 16.68 4.70 -28.10
CA VAL A 190 17.27 3.50 -28.69
C VAL A 190 16.43 3.10 -29.90
N THR A 191 16.95 3.35 -31.10
CA THR A 191 16.34 2.92 -32.36
C THR A 191 16.68 1.44 -32.59
N SER A 192 15.69 0.54 -32.54
CA SER A 192 15.86 -0.86 -32.91
C SER A 192 15.65 -1.05 -34.42
N SER A 193 16.72 -1.44 -35.11
CA SER A 193 16.68 -1.86 -36.52
C SER A 193 16.29 -3.34 -36.61
N ALA A 194 15.09 -3.62 -37.13
CA ALA A 194 14.67 -4.97 -37.49
C ALA A 194 15.42 -5.42 -38.76
N ALA A 195 16.26 -6.44 -38.64
CA ALA A 195 16.85 -7.14 -39.79
C ALA A 195 15.87 -8.21 -40.29
N ALA A 196 15.50 -8.12 -41.57
CA ALA A 196 14.68 -9.08 -42.28
C ALA A 196 15.47 -10.40 -42.48
N ALA A 197 14.90 -11.51 -42.05
CA ALA A 197 15.34 -12.84 -42.44
C ALA A 197 14.76 -13.18 -43.82
N ALA A 198 15.61 -13.19 -44.84
CA ALA A 198 15.31 -13.74 -46.16
C ALA A 198 15.33 -15.28 -46.09
N THR A 199 14.21 -15.90 -46.46
CA THR A 199 14.10 -17.32 -46.77
C THR A 199 14.62 -17.55 -48.19
N ASN A 200 15.57 -18.48 -48.36
CA ASN A 200 15.94 -19.03 -49.66
C ASN A 200 15.41 -20.45 -49.81
N SER A 201 15.05 -20.76 -51.05
CA SER A 201 14.43 -21.99 -51.54
C SER A 201 15.36 -23.20 -51.50
#